data_AF-K9MFL6-F1
#
_entry.id   AF-K9MFL6-F1
#
_cell.length_a   1.000
_cell.length_b   1.000
_cell.length_c   1.000
_cell.angle_alpha   90.00
_cell.angle_beta   90.00
_cell.angle_gamma   90.00
#
_symmetry.space_group_name_H-M   'P 1'
#
loop_
_entity.id
_entity.type
_entity.pdbx_description
1 polymer ?
#
loop_
_entity_poly.entity_id
_entity_poly.type
_entity_poly.pdbx_seq_one_letter_code
_entity_poly.pdbx_strand_id
1 'polypeptide(L)'
;MANGVDSSFTINRLEYGDYILKEIKAPSGYKLREDIYIHLDKNSSYYKSGSDGERINLSKDENFNLYSINVENEKGIILPETGGNGFIKLYNIAYVLIILTIMLFFIYLKFNYKNYFKYMK
;
A
#
# COMPACT_ATOMS: atom_id res chain seq x y z
N MET A 1 -3.25 4.75 -12.87
CA MET A 1 -3.68 3.35 -12.99
C MET A 1 -2.45 2.51 -13.33
N ALA A 2 -2.16 1.45 -12.59
CA ALA A 2 -1.14 0.48 -12.99
C ALA A 2 -1.76 -0.40 -14.09
N ASN A 3 -1.37 -0.16 -15.34
CA ASN A 3 -1.69 -1.09 -16.43
C ASN A 3 -0.89 -2.37 -16.18
N GLY A 4 -1.61 -3.49 -16.00
CA GLY A 4 -1.01 -4.82 -15.95
C GLY A 4 -0.32 -5.11 -17.28
N VAL A 5 0.98 -4.88 -17.33
CA VAL A 5 1.82 -5.48 -18.34
C VAL A 5 2.15 -6.86 -17.81
N ASP A 6 1.67 -7.90 -18.48
CA ASP A 6 2.08 -9.27 -18.22
C ASP A 6 3.57 -9.39 -18.56
N SER A 7 4.42 -9.03 -17.61
CA SER A 7 5.86 -9.11 -17.75
C SER A 7 6.27 -10.57 -17.62
N SER A 8 6.64 -11.19 -18.74
CA SER A 8 7.23 -12.52 -18.77
C SER A 8 8.74 -12.42 -18.97
N PHE A 9 9.45 -13.43 -18.48
CA PHE A 9 10.85 -13.66 -18.82
C PHE A 9 11.02 -15.14 -19.13
N THR A 10 12.02 -15.46 -19.96
CA THR A 10 12.31 -16.83 -20.38
C THR A 10 13.73 -17.18 -20.01
N ILE A 11 13.91 -18.31 -19.34
CA ILE A 11 15.21 -18.90 -19.08
C ILE A 11 15.41 -20.02 -20.09
N ASN A 12 16.47 -19.92 -20.88
CA ASN A 12 16.75 -20.87 -21.95
C ASN A 12 17.73 -21.94 -21.50
N ARG A 13 17.60 -23.14 -22.08
CA ARG A 13 18.56 -24.26 -21.97
C ARG A 13 18.80 -24.73 -20.53
N LEU A 14 17.75 -24.80 -19.73
CA LEU A 14 17.80 -25.54 -18.46
C LEU A 14 17.83 -27.04 -18.75
N GLU A 15 18.76 -27.73 -18.10
CA GLU A 15 18.82 -29.19 -18.12
C GLU A 15 17.79 -29.79 -17.14
N TYR A 16 17.69 -31.10 -17.09
CA TYR A 16 16.90 -31.76 -16.05
C TYR A 16 17.57 -31.58 -14.69
N GLY A 17 16.76 -31.30 -13.67
CA GLY A 17 17.26 -31.00 -12.33
C GLY A 17 16.28 -30.16 -11.51
N ASP A 18 16.74 -29.81 -10.31
CA ASP A 18 16.02 -29.00 -9.34
C ASP A 18 16.54 -27.56 -9.34
N TYR A 19 15.62 -26.60 -9.43
CA TYR A 19 15.91 -25.19 -9.49
C TYR A 19 15.08 -24.40 -8.49
N ILE A 20 15.62 -23.26 -8.08
CA ILE A 20 14.93 -22.29 -7.23
C ILE A 20 14.87 -20.97 -7.99
N LEU A 21 13.66 -20.49 -8.26
CA LEU A 21 13.42 -19.14 -8.75
C LEU A 21 13.11 -18.25 -7.55
N LYS A 22 14.00 -17.29 -7.30
CA LYS A 22 13.94 -16.38 -6.16
C LYS A 22 13.67 -14.95 -6.61
N GLU A 23 12.64 -14.34 -6.05
CA GLU A 23 12.43 -12.90 -6.18
C GLU A 23 13.41 -12.16 -5.26
N ILE A 24 14.27 -11.32 -5.84
CA ILE A 24 15.27 -10.55 -5.07
C ILE A 24 14.69 -9.24 -4.53
N LYS A 25 13.72 -8.67 -5.26
CA LYS A 25 13.09 -7.39 -4.91
C LYS A 25 11.67 -7.33 -5.43
N ALA A 26 10.72 -7.16 -4.51
CA ALA A 26 9.32 -6.95 -4.84
C ALA A 26 9.09 -5.57 -5.50
N PRO A 27 8.15 -5.48 -6.45
CA PRO A 27 7.64 -4.20 -6.94
C PRO A 27 7.01 -3.35 -5.83
N SER A 28 6.95 -2.03 -6.03
CA SER A 28 6.33 -1.11 -5.07
C SER A 28 4.86 -1.47 -4.83
N GLY A 29 4.46 -1.60 -3.56
CA GLY A 29 3.09 -1.95 -3.17
C GLY A 29 2.77 -3.44 -3.21
N TYR A 30 3.76 -4.32 -3.44
CA TYR A 30 3.63 -5.78 -3.41
C TYR A 30 4.48 -6.39 -2.30
N LYS A 31 4.11 -7.58 -1.83
CA LYS A 31 4.93 -8.36 -0.90
C LYS A 31 6.03 -9.09 -1.66
N LEU A 32 7.17 -9.29 -0.99
CA LEU A 32 8.18 -10.23 -1.46
C LEU A 32 7.62 -11.64 -1.38
N ARG A 33 7.64 -12.37 -2.50
CA ARG A 33 7.16 -13.75 -2.53
C ARG A 33 8.15 -14.75 -1.98
N GLU A 34 7.61 -15.92 -1.66
CA GLU A 34 8.38 -17.11 -1.37
C GLU A 34 9.08 -17.66 -2.62
N ASP A 35 10.13 -18.43 -2.37
CA ASP A 35 10.90 -19.11 -3.41
C ASP A 35 10.04 -20.11 -4.17
N ILE A 36 10.18 -20.14 -5.49
CA ILE A 36 9.52 -21.14 -6.34
C ILE A 36 10.50 -22.27 -6.61
N TYR A 37 10.13 -23.48 -6.20
CA TYR A 37 10.90 -24.68 -6.48
C TYR A 37 10.39 -25.31 -7.77
N ILE A 38 11.30 -25.60 -8.69
CA ILE A 38 11.01 -26.14 -10.01
C ILE A 38 11.77 -27.47 -10.12
N HIS A 39 11.06 -28.53 -10.48
CA HIS A 39 11.64 -29.83 -10.80
C HIS A 39 11.40 -30.12 -12.29
N LEU A 40 12.48 -30.33 -13.04
CA LEU A 40 12.43 -30.69 -14.45
C LEU A 40 12.95 -32.12 -14.63
N ASP A 41 12.10 -32.99 -15.13
CA ASP A 41 12.43 -34.37 -15.48
C ASP A 41 11.68 -34.79 -16.77
N LYS A 42 12.19 -35.83 -17.42
CA LYS A 42 11.63 -36.44 -18.63
C LYS A 42 10.20 -36.95 -18.41
N ASN A 43 9.90 -37.45 -17.21
CA ASN A 43 8.64 -38.12 -16.93
C ASN A 43 7.61 -37.18 -16.31
N SER A 44 8.01 -36.40 -15.31
CA SER A 44 7.11 -35.54 -14.56
C SER A 44 7.83 -34.28 -14.09
N SER A 45 7.51 -33.17 -14.75
CA SER A 45 7.99 -31.84 -14.33
C SER A 45 6.91 -31.14 -13.52
N TYR A 46 7.29 -30.40 -12.48
CA TYR A 46 6.36 -29.66 -11.64
C TYR A 46 7.04 -28.45 -11.00
N TYR A 47 6.23 -27.53 -10.48
CA TYR A 47 6.70 -26.46 -9.60
C TYR A 47 5.85 -26.38 -8.33
N LYS A 48 6.40 -25.73 -7.29
CA LYS A 48 5.67 -25.38 -6.06
C LYS A 48 6.13 -24.03 -5.54
N SER A 49 5.22 -23.31 -4.88
CA SER A 49 5.54 -22.06 -4.16
C SER A 49 5.86 -22.40 -2.70
N GLY A 50 7.06 -22.06 -2.24
CA GLY A 50 7.50 -22.40 -0.88
C GLY A 50 7.87 -23.88 -0.70
N SER A 51 8.44 -24.21 0.47
CA SER A 51 8.84 -25.59 0.79
C SER A 51 7.66 -26.54 0.88
N ASP A 52 6.53 -26.03 1.37
CA ASP A 52 5.34 -26.81 1.74
C ASP A 52 4.18 -26.63 0.74
N GLY A 53 4.44 -25.93 -0.37
CA GLY A 53 3.45 -25.67 -1.41
C GLY A 53 2.99 -26.93 -2.15
N GLU A 54 1.79 -26.85 -2.69
CA GLU A 54 1.24 -27.87 -3.58
C GLU A 54 2.06 -27.98 -4.87
N ARG A 55 2.19 -29.22 -5.36
CA ARG A 55 2.84 -29.48 -6.65
C ARG A 55 1.88 -29.19 -7.79
N ILE A 56 2.28 -28.27 -8.65
CA ILE A 56 1.57 -27.95 -9.88
C ILE A 56 2.36 -28.55 -11.04
N ASN A 57 1.75 -29.49 -11.76
CA ASN A 57 2.40 -30.17 -12.88
C ASN A 57 2.67 -29.19 -14.03
N LEU A 58 3.86 -29.31 -14.61
CA LEU A 58 4.29 -28.53 -15.76
C LEU A 58 4.12 -29.35 -17.03
N SER A 59 3.25 -28.89 -17.91
CA SER A 59 3.11 -29.42 -19.26
C SER A 59 4.05 -28.67 -20.20
N LYS A 60 4.79 -29.41 -21.01
CA LYS A 60 5.66 -28.83 -22.03
C LYS A 60 4.82 -28.44 -23.24
N ASP A 61 4.96 -27.21 -23.70
CA ASP A 61 4.46 -26.80 -25.01
C ASP A 61 5.36 -27.43 -26.08
N GLU A 62 4.80 -28.31 -26.91
CA GLU A 62 5.56 -29.03 -27.95
C GLU A 62 6.00 -28.14 -29.11
N ASN A 63 5.24 -27.07 -29.40
CA ASN A 63 5.55 -26.16 -30.51
C ASN A 63 6.74 -25.25 -30.18
N PHE A 64 6.79 -24.77 -28.94
CA PHE A 64 7.82 -23.84 -28.49
C PHE A 64 8.90 -24.50 -27.62
N ASN A 65 8.70 -25.76 -27.23
CA ASN A 65 9.58 -26.50 -26.33
C ASN A 65 9.77 -25.79 -24.97
N LEU A 66 8.70 -25.15 -24.47
CA LEU A 66 8.69 -24.30 -23.27
C LEU A 66 7.85 -24.90 -22.14
N TYR A 67 8.26 -24.63 -20.91
CA TYR A 67 7.42 -24.80 -19.72
C TYR A 67 6.92 -23.42 -19.29
N SER A 68 5.62 -23.30 -19.06
CA SER A 68 4.99 -22.06 -18.63
C SER A 68 4.66 -22.12 -17.14
N ILE A 69 5.15 -21.14 -16.40
CA ILE A 69 4.84 -20.96 -14.98
C ILE A 69 4.14 -19.61 -14.86
N ASN A 70 2.87 -19.63 -14.42
CA ASN A 70 2.16 -18.40 -14.12
C ASN A 70 2.21 -18.13 -12.63
N VAL A 71 2.55 -16.91 -12.28
CA VAL A 71 2.86 -16.54 -10.91
C VAL A 71 2.40 -15.13 -10.64
N GLU A 72 1.50 -14.98 -9.67
CA GLU A 72 0.92 -13.70 -9.32
C GLU A 72 1.62 -13.10 -8.09
N ASN A 73 1.79 -11.78 -8.08
CA ASN A 73 2.32 -11.08 -6.91
C ASN A 73 1.20 -10.70 -5.95
N GLU A 74 1.41 -10.93 -4.66
CA GLU A 74 0.49 -10.49 -3.64
C GLU A 74 0.65 -9.00 -3.37
N LYS A 75 -0.47 -8.26 -3.36
CA LYS A 75 -0.45 -6.86 -2.92
C LYS A 75 0.02 -6.78 -1.47
N GLY A 76 0.98 -5.89 -1.23
CA GLY A 76 1.39 -5.50 0.10
C GLY A 76 0.29 -4.69 0.79
N ILE A 77 0.41 -4.56 2.11
CA ILE A 77 -0.41 -3.62 2.86
C ILE A 77 0.15 -2.23 2.56
N ILE A 78 -0.46 -1.52 1.61
CA ILE A 78 -0.34 -0.07 1.57
C ILE A 78 -1.32 0.47 2.61
N LEU A 79 -0.81 0.91 3.75
CA LEU A 79 -1.64 1.74 4.62
C LEU A 79 -2.00 2.98 3.79
N PRO A 80 -3.30 3.30 3.63
CA PRO A 80 -3.64 4.59 3.07
C PRO A 80 -3.00 5.65 3.95
N GLU A 81 -2.65 6.79 3.36
CA GLU A 81 -2.38 7.98 4.17
C GLU A 81 -3.65 8.26 4.99
N THR A 82 -3.65 7.80 6.24
CA THR A 82 -4.74 8.04 7.19
C THR A 82 -4.37 9.29 7.96
N GLY A 83 -5.26 10.28 7.89
CA GLY A 83 -4.97 11.64 8.36
C GLY A 83 -5.35 12.69 7.32
N GLY A 84 -6.56 12.58 6.76
CA GLY A 84 -7.09 13.65 5.92
C GLY A 84 -7.31 14.94 6.72
N ASN A 85 -7.47 16.05 6.00
CA ASN A 85 -7.66 17.42 6.52
C ASN A 85 -8.96 17.65 7.33
N GLY A 86 -9.55 16.62 7.95
CA GLY A 86 -10.86 16.66 8.61
C GLY A 86 -10.99 17.72 9.71
N PHE A 87 -9.88 18.10 10.33
CA PHE A 87 -9.86 19.12 11.38
C PHE A 87 -9.65 20.56 10.87
N ILE A 88 -9.28 20.77 9.61
CA ILE A 88 -9.01 22.12 9.07
C ILE A 88 -10.28 22.99 9.02
N LYS A 89 -11.44 22.40 8.72
CA LYS A 89 -12.72 23.13 8.77
C LYS A 89 -13.14 23.49 10.21
N LEU A 90 -12.88 22.61 11.17
CA LEU A 90 -13.21 22.83 12.58
C LEU A 90 -12.34 23.91 13.22
N TYR A 91 -11.04 23.95 12.89
CA TYR A 91 -10.12 24.98 13.39
C TYR A 91 -10.55 26.40 12.97
N ASN A 92 -11.01 26.57 11.72
CA ASN A 92 -11.49 27.87 11.25
C ASN A 92 -12.72 28.36 12.01
N ILE A 93 -13.65 27.46 12.37
CA ILE A 93 -14.84 27.81 13.17
C ILE A 93 -14.43 28.18 14.60
N ALA A 94 -13.52 27.42 15.21
CA ALA A 94 -13.02 27.71 16.55
C ALA A 94 -12.32 29.07 16.63
N TYR A 95 -11.53 29.43 15.61
CA TYR A 95 -10.85 30.72 15.55
C TYR A 95 -11.83 31.91 15.51
N VAL A 96 -12.90 31.80 14.73
CA VAL A 96 -13.97 32.82 14.67
C VAL A 96 -14.66 32.97 16.02
N LEU A 97 -14.96 31.86 16.71
CA LEU A 97 -15.58 31.89 18.03
C LEU A 97 -14.68 32.55 19.09
N ILE A 98 -13.38 32.26 19.08
CA ILE A 98 -12.41 32.88 20.00
C ILE A 98 -12.31 34.40 19.76
N ILE A 99 -12.29 34.85 18.50
CA ILE A 99 -12.26 36.28 18.20
C ILE A 99 -13.55 36.96 18.69
N LEU A 100 -14.71 36.32 18.48
CA LEU A 100 -16.00 36.85 18.89
C LEU A 100 -16.08 37.00 20.42
N THR A 101 -15.61 36.00 21.17
CA THR A 101 -15.62 36.06 22.65
C THR A 101 -14.70 37.15 23.17
N ILE A 102 -13.50 37.30 22.60
CA ILE A 102 -12.57 38.39 22.94
C ILE A 102 -13.21 39.75 22.66
N MET A 103 -13.87 39.92 21.51
CA MET A 103 -14.53 41.19 21.14
C MET A 103 -15.66 41.55 22.12
N LEU A 104 -16.50 40.58 22.49
CA LEU A 104 -17.58 40.79 23.47
C LEU A 104 -17.02 41.14 24.86
N PHE A 105 -15.93 40.50 25.27
CA PHE A 105 -15.25 40.82 26.53
C PHE A 105 -14.74 42.27 26.57
N PHE A 106 -14.14 42.76 25.47
CA PHE A 106 -13.73 44.16 25.37
C PHE A 106 -14.90 45.14 25.43
N ILE A 107 -16.03 44.81 24.79
CA ILE A 107 -17.26 45.63 24.88
C ILE A 107 -17.78 45.67 26.31
N TYR A 108 -17.81 44.53 26.99
CA TYR A 108 -18.21 44.42 28.39
C TYR A 108 -17.33 45.30 29.29
N LEU A 109 -16.00 45.21 29.14
CA LEU A 109 -15.06 46.05 29.90
C LEU A 109 -15.31 47.54 29.66
N LYS A 110 -15.50 47.96 28.41
CA LYS A 110 -15.76 49.37 28.06
C LYS A 110 -17.08 49.89 28.65
N PHE A 111 -18.13 49.06 28.61
CA PHE A 111 -19.43 49.39 29.20
C PHE A 111 -19.32 49.54 30.73
N ASN A 112 -18.66 48.59 31.39
CA ASN A 112 -18.54 48.60 32.84
C ASN A 112 -17.66 49.77 33.32
N TYR A 113 -16.56 50.05 32.61
CA TYR A 113 -15.69 51.20 32.89
C TYR A 113 -16.44 52.54 32.84
N LYS A 114 -17.33 52.72 31.86
CA LYS A 114 -18.16 53.91 31.73
C LYS A 114 -19.17 54.04 32.89
N ASN A 115 -19.70 52.93 33.39
CA ASN A 115 -20.61 52.93 34.53
C ASN A 115 -19.89 53.27 35.84
N TYR A 116 -18.68 52.75 36.09
CA TYR A 116 -17.90 53.09 37.30
C TYR A 116 -17.62 54.59 37.43
N PHE A 117 -17.30 55.29 36.33
CA PHE A 117 -17.06 56.74 36.37
C PHE A 117 -18.33 57.59 36.58
N LYS A 118 -19.52 57.04 36.28
CA LYS A 118 -20.80 57.76 36.48
C LYS A 118 -21.19 57.87 37.96
N TYR A 119 -20.69 56.98 38.82
CA TYR A 119 -20.99 56.97 40.27
C TYR A 119 -19.94 57.71 41.12
N MET A 120 -18.87 58.24 40.52
CA MET A 120 -17.83 59.02 41.20
C MET A 120 -17.87 60.52 40.87
N LYS A 121 -19.01 61.03 40.40
CA LYS A 121 -19.28 62.45 40.17
C LYS A 121 -20.55 62.85 40.91
#